data_AF-A0A7V9PAS7-F1
#
_entry.id   AF-A0A7V9PAS7-F1
#
_cell.length_a   1.000
_cell.length_b   1.000
_cell.length_c   1.000
_cell.angle_alpha   90.00
_cell.angle_beta   90.00
_cell.angle_gamma   90.00
#
_symmetry.space_group_name_H-M   'P 1'
#
loop_
_entity.id
_entity.type
_entity.pdbx_description
1 polymer ?
#
loop_
_entity_poly.entity_id
_entity_poly.type
_entity_poly.pdbx_seq_one_letter_code
_entity_poly.pdbx_strand_id
1 'polypeptide(L)' 'VSKDFVEAAHRRNLKVHVWTINETADMQRLVEMNVDGIMTDYPDRLLNLLNKTIIIK' A
#
# COMPACT_ATOMS: atom_id res chain seq x y z
N VAL A 1 8.78 2.07 -7.53
CA VAL A 1 8.70 3.23 -6.59
C VAL A 1 9.77 3.06 -5.53
N SER A 2 10.39 4.15 -5.06
CA SER A 2 11.39 4.17 -3.98
C SER A 2 10.89 4.96 -2.78
N LYS A 3 11.50 4.76 -1.60
CA LYS A 3 11.17 5.50 -0.37
C LYS A 3 11.38 7.00 -0.54
N ASP A 4 12.52 7.41 -1.09
CA ASP A 4 12.84 8.83 -1.33
C ASP A 4 11.81 9.52 -2.24
N PHE A 5 11.26 8.79 -3.22
CA PHE A 5 10.19 9.31 -4.07
C PHE A 5 8.91 9.56 -3.27
N VAL A 6 8.50 8.61 -2.42
CA VAL A 6 7.31 8.76 -1.58
C VAL A 6 7.46 9.95 -0.65
N GLU A 7 8.60 10.06 0.04
CA GLU A 7 8.86 11.20 0.93
C GLU A 7 8.89 12.54 0.17
N ALA A 8 9.46 12.57 -1.03
CA ALA A 8 9.48 13.77 -1.87
C ALA A 8 8.09 14.19 -2.35
N ALA A 9 7.19 13.25 -2.58
CA ALA A 9 5.79 13.53 -2.91
C ALA A 9 5.04 14.07 -1.68
N HIS A 10 5.21 13.42 -0.52
CA HIS A 10 4.60 13.85 0.74
C HIS A 10 5.04 15.25 1.16
N ARG A 11 6.32 15.62 1.00
CA ARG A 11 6.81 17.01 1.24
C ARG A 11 6.12 18.07 0.37
N ARG A 12 5.48 17.65 -0.73
CA ARG A 12 4.71 18.52 -1.63
C ARG A 12 3.21 18.35 -1.45
N ASN A 13 2.78 17.69 -0.38
CA ASN A 13 1.38 17.39 -0.09
C ASN A 13 0.68 16.57 -1.19
N LEU A 14 1.45 15.70 -1.87
CA LEU A 14 0.95 14.79 -2.91
C LEU A 14 0.84 13.37 -2.38
N LYS A 15 -0.22 12.66 -2.77
CA LYS A 15 -0.42 11.24 -2.47
C LYS A 15 0.29 10.35 -3.50
N VAL A 16 0.76 9.19 -3.06
CA VAL A 16 1.35 8.16 -3.90
C VAL A 16 0.51 6.89 -3.85
N HIS A 17 -0.09 6.54 -4.98
CA HIS A 17 -0.82 5.30 -5.16
C HIS A 17 -0.06 4.37 -6.12
N VAL A 18 -0.12 3.05 -5.91
CA VAL A 18 0.57 2.05 -6.74
C VAL A 18 -0.39 1.01 -7.31
N TRP A 19 -0.16 0.65 -8.57
CA TRP A 19 -0.93 -0.34 -9.35
C TRP A 19 0.03 -1.33 -10.03
N THR A 20 -0.31 -2.61 -10.26
CA THR A 20 -1.20 -3.51 -9.52
C THR A 20 -0.30 -4.45 -8.74
N ILE A 21 -0.48 -4.58 -7.43
CA ILE A 21 0.44 -5.32 -6.56
C ILE A 21 -0.27 -6.54 -6.00
N ASN A 22 0.19 -7.74 -6.36
CA ASN A 22 -0.48 -9.00 -6.01
C ASN A 22 0.33 -9.87 -5.03
N GLU A 23 1.63 -9.62 -4.91
CA GLU A 23 2.53 -10.32 -4.00
C GLU A 23 2.55 -9.68 -2.60
N THR A 24 2.36 -10.47 -1.55
CA THR A 24 2.26 -9.99 -0.17
C THR A 24 3.58 -9.38 0.34
N ALA A 25 4.72 -9.90 -0.13
CA ALA A 25 6.03 -9.32 0.19
C ALA A 25 6.18 -7.90 -0.36
N ASP A 26 5.69 -7.64 -1.58
CA ASP A 26 5.70 -6.29 -2.15
C ASP A 26 4.68 -5.39 -1.46
N MET A 27 3.49 -5.89 -1.13
CA MET A 27 2.51 -5.15 -0.32
C MET A 27 3.13 -4.70 1.00
N GLN A 28 3.79 -5.60 1.74
CA GLN A 28 4.45 -5.30 3.01
C GLN A 28 5.48 -4.18 2.84
N ARG A 29 6.37 -4.33 1.87
CA ARG A 29 7.41 -3.34 1.57
C ARG A 29 6.81 -1.97 1.22
N LEU A 30 5.73 -1.93 0.43
CA LEU A 30 5.06 -0.71 0.03
C LEU A 30 4.34 -0.02 1.20
N VAL A 31 3.70 -0.79 2.07
CA VAL A 31 3.12 -0.30 3.33
C VAL A 31 4.20 0.30 4.22
N GLU A 32 5.35 -0.37 4.38
CA GLU A 32 6.49 0.15 5.15
C GLU A 32 7.10 1.41 4.55
N MET A 33 7.02 1.58 3.22
CA MET A 33 7.40 2.81 2.52
C MET A 33 6.34 3.92 2.63
N ASN A 34 5.23 3.69 3.35
CA ASN A 34 4.15 4.64 3.57
C ASN A 34 3.46 5.12 2.28
N VAL A 35 3.23 4.23 1.31
CA VAL A 35 2.37 4.59 0.17
C VAL A 35 0.93 4.82 0.64
N ASP A 36 0.22 5.75 0.00
CA ASP A 36 -1.12 6.15 0.40
C ASP A 36 -2.21 5.18 -0.10
N GLY A 37 -1.90 4.37 -1.12
CA GLY A 37 -2.85 3.43 -1.70
C GLY A 37 -2.16 2.31 -2.48
N ILE A 38 -2.67 1.08 -2.32
CA ILE A 38 -2.27 -0.09 -3.08
C ILE A 38 -3.51 -0.64 -3.79
N MET A 39 -3.42 -0.74 -5.11
CA MET A 39 -4.43 -1.44 -5.91
C MET A 39 -3.94 -2.86 -6.18
N THR A 40 -4.83 -3.81 -5.92
CA THR A 40 -4.56 -5.25 -5.96
C THR A 40 -5.79 -6.01 -6.41
N ASP A 41 -5.57 -7.13 -7.09
CA ASP A 41 -6.64 -8.09 -7.38
C ASP A 41 -7.00 -8.94 -6.15
N TYR A 42 -6.19 -8.87 -5.08
CA TYR A 42 -6.31 -9.65 -3.85
C TYR A 42 -6.46 -8.76 -2.60
N PRO A 43 -7.58 -8.01 -2.47
CA PRO A 43 -7.78 -7.10 -1.35
C PRO A 43 -7.82 -7.80 0.01
N ASP A 44 -8.23 -9.07 0.05
CA ASP A 44 -8.22 -9.93 1.24
C ASP A 44 -6.80 -10.11 1.81
N ARG A 45 -5.80 -10.33 0.95
CA ARG A 45 -4.40 -10.47 1.37
C ARG A 45 -3.87 -9.19 1.99
N LEU A 46 -4.16 -8.05 1.35
CA LEU A 46 -3.76 -6.73 1.86
C LEU A 46 -4.43 -6.42 3.21
N LEU A 47 -5.72 -6.74 3.35
CA LEU A 47 -6.45 -6.50 4.60
C LEU A 47 -5.95 -7.38 5.74
N ASN A 48 -5.64 -8.65 5.47
CA ASN A 48 -5.00 -9.56 6.43
C ASN A 48 -3.64 -9.02 6.87
N LEU A 49 -2.82 -8.55 5.93
CA LEU A 49 -1.51 -7.95 6.21
C LEU A 49 -1.61 -6.70 7.10
N LEU A 50 -2.63 -5.87 6.88
CA LEU A 50 -2.90 -4.68 7.68
C LEU A 50 -3.54 -4.98 9.05
N ASN A 51 -3.71 -6.25 9.42
CA ASN A 51 -4.44 -6.70 10.61
C ASN A 51 -5.84 -6.08 10.71
N LYS A 52 -6.49 -5.84 9.56
CA LYS A 52 -7.86 -5.30 9.50
C LYS A 52 -8.83 -6.47 9.35
N THR A 53 -9.60 -6.75 10.39
CA THR A 53 -10.70 -7.72 10.32
C THR A 53 -11.77 -7.20 9.36
N ILE A 54 -12.03 -7.93 8.29
CA ILE A 54 -13.21 -7.70 7.45
C ILE A 54 -14.41 -8.31 8.19
N ILE A 55 -15.27 -7.46 8.77
CA ILE A 55 -16.60 -7.91 9.18
C ILE A 55 -17.52 -7.67 7.97
N ILE A 56 -17.76 -8.73 7.22
CA ILE A 56 -18.81 -8.74 6.20
C ILE A 56 -20.13 -8.96 6.95
N LYS A 57 -20.94 -7.89 7.04
CA LYS A 57 -22.37 -7.96 7.42
C LYS A 57 -23.21 -7.86 6.15
#